data_AF-A0A3M3XUI3-F1
#
_entry.id   AF-A0A3M3XUI3-F1
#
_cell.length_a   1.000
_cell.length_b   1.000
_cell.length_c   1.000
_cell.angle_alpha   90.00
_cell.angle_beta   90.00
_cell.angle_gamma   90.00
#
_symmetry.space_group_name_H-M   'P 1'
#
loop_
_entity.id
_entity.type
_entity.pdbx_description
1 polymer ?
#
loop_
_entity_poly.entity_id
_entity_poly.type
_entity_poly.pdbx_seq_one_letter_code
_entity_poly.pdbx_strand_id
1 'polypeptide(L)'
;MPTIKRHIETLQKEGFHSVVYELKGRIDLKRLGRHFNMMLKRRHPDVTNYHFFWFRTKESVIVSYVGNMFLVDAVEDFMNKAIQIGIAGTADEVFSGRDKGLFMGKLKQCLTHFSPKPSTRSYGGSQLGPI
;
A
#
# COMPACT_ATOMS: atom_id res chain seq x y z
N MET A 1 -12.08 -12.28 -5.55
CA MET A 1 -11.14 -11.24 -5.06
C MET A 1 -10.28 -11.86 -3.99
N PRO A 2 -8.97 -11.56 -3.93
CA PRO A 2 -8.14 -12.01 -2.81
C PRO A 2 -8.69 -11.47 -1.49
N THR A 3 -8.63 -12.27 -0.43
CA THR A 3 -9.05 -11.83 0.90
C THR A 3 -8.00 -10.91 1.51
N ILE A 4 -8.41 -10.09 2.48
CA ILE A 4 -7.47 -9.28 3.27
C ILE A 4 -6.36 -10.13 3.90
N LYS A 5 -6.71 -11.36 4.35
CA LYS A 5 -5.77 -12.35 4.89
C LYS A 5 -4.67 -12.70 3.88
N ARG A 6 -5.03 -12.92 2.61
CA ARG A 6 -4.06 -13.27 1.57
C ARG A 6 -3.09 -12.12 1.28
N HIS A 7 -3.56 -10.88 1.28
CA HIS A 7 -2.68 -9.71 1.18
C HIS A 7 -1.67 -9.65 2.33
N ILE A 8 -2.13 -9.87 3.57
CA ILE A 8 -1.26 -9.87 4.76
C ILE A 8 -0.23 -11.01 4.69
N GLU A 9 -0.63 -12.20 4.28
CA GLU A 9 0.29 -13.34 4.10
C GLU A 9 1.35 -13.05 3.03
N THR A 10 0.97 -12.41 1.91
CA THR A 10 1.93 -11.99 0.89
C THR A 10 2.87 -10.91 1.41
N LEU A 11 2.38 -9.92 2.15
CA LEU A 11 3.23 -8.90 2.79
C LEU A 11 4.25 -9.52 3.75
N GLN A 12 3.89 -10.62 4.42
CA GLN A 12 4.79 -11.32 5.33
C GLN A 12 5.87 -12.12 4.58
N LYS A 13 5.52 -12.75 3.45
CA LYS A 13 6.40 -13.65 2.68
C LYS A 13 7.31 -12.93 1.68
N GLU A 14 6.82 -11.84 1.07
CA GLU A 14 7.48 -11.20 -0.07
C GLU A 14 8.27 -9.96 0.31
N GLY A 15 9.35 -9.69 -0.43
CA GLY A 15 10.11 -8.44 -0.38
C GLY A 15 10.98 -8.27 0.88
N PHE A 16 12.05 -7.49 0.75
CA PHE A 16 13.02 -7.23 1.83
C PHE A 16 12.88 -5.84 2.42
N HIS A 17 12.43 -4.88 1.62
CA HIS A 17 12.17 -3.51 2.05
C HIS A 17 10.67 -3.32 2.16
N SER A 18 10.25 -2.57 3.17
CA SER A 18 8.84 -2.41 3.50
C SER A 18 8.56 -1.01 4.00
N VAL A 19 7.41 -0.48 3.58
CA VAL A 19 6.92 0.84 4.00
C VAL A 19 5.43 0.79 4.29
N VAL A 20 5.00 1.63 5.22
CA VAL A 20 3.60 1.88 5.55
C VAL A 20 3.38 3.38 5.53
N TYR A 21 2.39 3.83 4.78
CA TYR A 21 1.91 5.21 4.77
C TYR A 21 0.48 5.28 5.25
N GLU A 22 0.14 6.36 5.95
CA GLU A 22 -1.21 6.75 6.26
C GLU A 22 -1.62 7.94 5.39
N LEU A 23 -2.60 7.71 4.51
CA LEU A 23 -3.18 8.76 3.69
C LEU A 23 -4.37 9.40 4.41
N LYS A 24 -4.38 10.74 4.51
CA LYS A 24 -5.45 11.52 5.16
C LYS A 24 -6.05 12.57 4.22
N GLY A 25 -7.16 13.15 4.66
CA GLY A 25 -7.91 14.18 3.91
C GLY A 25 -8.75 13.57 2.78
N ARG A 26 -8.76 14.23 1.62
CA ARG A 26 -9.45 13.71 0.43
C ARG A 26 -8.67 12.52 -0.12
N ILE A 27 -9.32 11.36 -0.28
CA ILE A 27 -8.67 10.14 -0.78
C ILE A 27 -9.44 9.57 -1.97
N ASP A 28 -8.84 9.64 -3.17
CA ASP A 28 -9.36 9.02 -4.40
C ASP A 28 -8.72 7.65 -4.63
N LEU A 29 -9.36 6.61 -4.12
CA LEU A 29 -8.90 5.24 -4.24
C LEU A 29 -8.88 4.70 -5.68
N LYS A 30 -9.76 5.19 -6.56
CA LYS A 30 -9.76 4.76 -7.96
C LYS A 30 -8.50 5.27 -8.66
N ARG A 31 -8.14 6.53 -8.42
CA ARG A 31 -6.92 7.13 -8.95
C ARG A 31 -5.67 6.55 -8.27
N LEU A 32 -5.70 6.26 -6.97
CA LEU A 32 -4.58 5.69 -6.22
C LEU A 32 -4.05 4.40 -6.90
N GLY A 33 -4.90 3.38 -7.03
CA GLY A 33 -4.47 2.10 -7.63
C GLY A 33 -4.06 2.23 -9.10
N ARG A 34 -4.75 3.08 -9.87
CA ARG A 34 -4.41 3.31 -11.28
C ARG A 34 -3.03 3.97 -11.44
N HIS A 35 -2.76 5.02 -10.68
CA HIS A 35 -1.49 5.75 -10.79
C HIS A 35 -0.32 4.95 -10.24
N PHE A 36 -0.54 4.16 -9.18
CA PHE A 36 0.46 3.24 -8.67
C PHE A 36 0.88 2.21 -9.74
N ASN A 37 -0.10 1.56 -10.37
CA ASN A 37 0.18 0.60 -11.45
C ASN A 37 0.87 1.26 -12.66
N MET A 38 0.50 2.49 -13.02
CA MET A 38 1.19 3.23 -14.09
C MET A 38 2.63 3.57 -13.72
N MET A 39 2.88 4.01 -12.48
CA MET A 39 4.21 4.32 -11.98
C MET A 39 5.11 3.08 -12.07
N LEU A 40 4.63 1.94 -11.58
CA LEU A 40 5.36 0.68 -11.61
C LEU A 40 5.67 0.24 -13.03
N LYS A 41 4.67 0.20 -13.93
CA LYS A 41 4.88 -0.19 -15.33
C LYS A 41 5.89 0.69 -16.08
N ARG A 42 5.97 1.97 -15.73
CA ARG A 42 6.87 2.92 -16.41
C ARG A 42 8.29 2.89 -15.88
N ARG A 43 8.45 2.79 -14.56
CA ARG A 43 9.76 2.86 -13.92
C ARG A 43 10.43 1.50 -13.78
N HIS A 44 9.64 0.45 -13.62
CA HIS A 44 10.12 -0.89 -13.28
C HIS A 44 9.28 -1.97 -13.99
N PRO A 45 9.27 -2.01 -15.33
CA PRO A 45 8.42 -2.93 -16.10
C PRO A 45 8.66 -4.40 -15.78
N ASP A 46 9.89 -4.76 -15.40
CA ASP A 46 10.31 -6.14 -15.17
C ASP A 46 10.22 -6.56 -13.69
N VAL A 47 9.86 -5.66 -12.77
CA VAL A 47 9.83 -6.01 -11.36
C VAL A 47 8.52 -6.69 -11.01
N THR A 48 8.64 -7.96 -10.62
CA THR A 48 7.51 -8.83 -10.27
C THR A 48 7.42 -9.11 -8.77
N ASN A 49 8.54 -9.01 -8.05
CA ASN A 49 8.64 -9.35 -6.62
C ASN A 49 8.33 -8.14 -5.73
N TYR A 50 7.10 -7.67 -5.79
CA TYR A 50 6.56 -6.67 -4.87
C TYR A 50 5.12 -6.98 -4.50
N HIS A 51 4.69 -6.43 -3.38
CA HIS A 51 3.28 -6.45 -3.02
C HIS A 51 2.83 -5.09 -2.48
N PHE A 52 1.76 -4.57 -3.09
CA PHE A 52 1.08 -3.36 -2.66
C PHE A 52 -0.28 -3.73 -2.09
N PHE A 53 -0.63 -3.14 -0.96
CA PHE A 53 -1.88 -3.38 -0.28
C PHE A 53 -2.37 -2.08 0.35
N TRP A 54 -3.67 -1.83 0.31
CA TRP A 54 -4.28 -0.71 1.01
C TRP A 54 -5.59 -1.12 1.64
N PHE A 55 -5.95 -0.48 2.74
CA PHE A 55 -7.24 -0.65 3.41
C PHE A 55 -7.72 0.64 4.07
N ARG A 56 -9.04 0.75 4.21
CA ARG A 56 -9.68 1.89 4.86
C ARG A 56 -9.67 1.73 6.37
N THR A 57 -9.39 2.83 7.06
CA THR A 57 -9.76 3.01 8.46
C THR A 57 -10.99 3.91 8.54
N LYS A 58 -11.39 4.29 9.76
CA LYS A 58 -12.50 5.23 9.98
C LYS A 58 -12.25 6.58 9.30
N GLU A 59 -11.01 7.06 9.29
CA GLU A 59 -10.66 8.44 8.92
C GLU A 59 -9.55 8.54 7.85
N SER A 60 -8.83 7.44 7.59
CA SER A 60 -7.66 7.40 6.73
C SER A 60 -7.66 6.17 5.81
N VAL A 61 -6.65 6.09 4.96
CA VAL A 61 -6.33 4.87 4.20
C VAL A 61 -4.89 4.49 4.50
N ILE A 62 -4.71 3.27 4.99
CA ILE A 62 -3.38 2.71 5.18
C ILE A 62 -2.95 2.10 3.86
N VAL A 63 -1.72 2.42 3.45
CA VAL A 63 -1.06 1.85 2.30
C VAL A 63 0.20 1.16 2.76
N SER A 64 0.38 -0.07 2.34
CA SER A 64 1.52 -0.92 2.71
C SER A 64 2.15 -1.47 1.45
N TYR A 65 3.47 -1.46 1.46
CA TYR A 65 4.26 -1.93 0.35
C TYR A 65 5.42 -2.78 0.85
N VAL A 66 5.72 -3.86 0.13
CA VAL A 66 6.94 -4.65 0.30
C VAL A 66 7.57 -4.92 -1.06
N GLY A 67 8.89 -4.91 -1.16
CA GLY A 67 9.60 -5.23 -2.38
C GLY A 67 11.11 -5.00 -2.27
N ASN A 68 11.75 -4.67 -3.39
CA ASN A 68 13.16 -4.27 -3.43
C ASN A 68 13.34 -2.79 -3.00
N MET A 69 14.59 -2.40 -2.70
CA MET A 69 14.93 -1.04 -2.26
C MET A 69 14.54 0.01 -3.31
N PHE A 70 14.85 -0.23 -4.58
CA PHE A 70 14.56 0.69 -5.68
C PHE A 70 13.08 1.07 -5.79
N LEU A 71 12.19 0.13 -5.48
CA LEU A 71 10.76 0.40 -5.49
C LEU A 71 10.26 1.12 -4.24
N VAL A 72 10.99 1.09 -3.12
CA VAL A 72 10.62 1.89 -1.95
C VAL A 72 10.78 3.38 -2.25
N ASP A 73 11.90 3.79 -2.86
CA ASP A 73 12.11 5.17 -3.28
C ASP A 73 11.02 5.60 -4.29
N ALA A 74 10.64 4.70 -5.20
CA ALA A 74 9.55 4.94 -6.14
C ALA A 74 8.17 5.06 -5.46
N VAL A 75 7.96 4.40 -4.32
CA VAL A 75 6.74 4.52 -3.51
C VAL A 75 6.70 5.87 -2.80
N GLU A 76 7.81 6.35 -2.26
CA GLU A 76 7.89 7.69 -1.66
C GLU A 76 7.58 8.78 -2.70
N ASP A 77 8.23 8.72 -3.87
CA ASP A 77 7.94 9.58 -5.01
C ASP A 77 6.46 9.55 -5.40
N PHE A 78 5.88 8.34 -5.39
CA PHE A 78 4.47 8.17 -5.68
C PHE A 78 3.57 8.83 -4.63
N MET A 79 3.90 8.75 -3.34
CA MET A 79 3.13 9.40 -2.27
C MET A 79 3.18 10.92 -2.41
N ASN A 80 4.38 11.47 -2.64
CA ASN A 80 4.56 12.90 -2.90
C ASN A 80 3.75 13.34 -4.13
N LYS A 81 3.80 12.55 -5.20
CA LYS A 81 3.01 12.83 -6.40
C LYS A 81 1.51 12.75 -6.13
N ALA A 82 1.06 11.77 -5.37
CA ALA A 82 -0.35 11.56 -5.02
C ALA A 82 -0.93 12.77 -4.30
N ILE A 83 -0.15 13.41 -3.42
CA ILE A 83 -0.53 14.69 -2.79
C ILE A 83 -0.64 15.80 -3.86
N GLN A 84 0.43 16.00 -4.65
CA GLN A 84 0.48 17.05 -5.67
C GLN A 84 -0.68 17.02 -6.67
N ILE A 85 -1.15 15.82 -7.06
CA ILE A 85 -2.24 15.66 -8.04
C ILE A 85 -3.62 15.46 -7.40
N GLY A 86 -3.73 15.66 -6.09
CA GLY A 86 -4.99 15.61 -5.33
C GLY A 86 -5.60 14.22 -5.21
N ILE A 87 -4.80 13.15 -5.22
CA ILE A 87 -5.23 11.79 -4.86
C ILE A 87 -5.38 11.65 -3.36
N ALA A 88 -4.46 12.24 -2.59
CA ALA A 88 -4.46 12.28 -1.12
C ALA A 88 -4.31 13.74 -0.65
N GLY A 89 -4.79 14.06 0.55
CA GLY A 89 -4.50 15.36 1.19
C GLY A 89 -3.09 15.38 1.79
N THR A 90 -2.77 14.35 2.57
CA THR A 90 -1.42 14.08 3.10
C THR A 90 -1.09 12.60 2.96
N ALA A 91 0.21 12.28 3.05
CA ALA A 91 0.73 10.92 3.11
C ALA A 91 1.82 10.87 4.19
N ASP A 92 1.46 10.38 5.37
CA ASP A 92 2.37 10.34 6.51
C ASP A 92 3.09 8.99 6.54
N GLU A 93 4.42 8.98 6.58
CA GLU A 93 5.18 7.73 6.75
C GLU A 93 4.99 7.21 8.18
N VAL A 94 4.47 6.00 8.30
CA VAL A 94 4.19 5.33 9.56
C VAL A 94 5.30 4.33 9.91
N PHE A 95 5.93 3.75 8.90
CA PHE A 95 7.06 2.84 9.02
C PHE A 95 7.83 2.78 7.70
N SER A 96 9.15 2.73 7.79
CA SER A 96 10.05 2.37 6.70
C SER A 96 11.20 1.52 7.23
N GLY A 97 11.49 0.40 6.59
CA GLY A 97 12.58 -0.47 7.02
C GLY A 97 12.58 -1.86 6.42
N ARG A 98 13.56 -2.65 6.86
CA ARG A 98 13.79 -4.04 6.42
C ARG A 98 13.37 -5.10 7.45
N ASP A 99 13.12 -4.69 8.69
CA ASP A 99 12.72 -5.63 9.74
C ASP A 99 11.25 -6.03 9.53
N LYS A 100 11.06 -7.28 9.10
CA LYS A 100 9.72 -7.86 8.88
C LYS A 100 8.90 -7.96 10.16
N GLY A 101 9.53 -8.24 11.30
CA GLY A 101 8.84 -8.33 12.58
C GLY A 101 8.22 -6.99 12.97
N LEU A 102 9.01 -5.91 12.89
CA LEU A 102 8.55 -4.55 13.16
C LEU A 102 7.51 -4.09 12.15
N PHE A 103 7.74 -4.35 10.85
CA PHE A 103 6.78 -4.04 9.79
C PHE A 103 5.42 -4.73 10.05
N MET A 104 5.43 -6.04 10.29
CA MET A 104 4.19 -6.80 10.53
C MET A 104 3.54 -6.39 11.85
N GLY A 105 4.32 -6.05 12.88
CA GLY A 105 3.81 -5.48 14.12
C GLY A 105 3.07 -4.17 13.88
N LYS A 106 3.66 -3.26 13.09
CA LYS A 106 3.03 -1.99 12.75
C LYS A 106 1.79 -2.16 11.88
N LEU A 107 1.85 -3.02 10.87
CA LEU A 107 0.70 -3.34 10.02
C LEU A 107 -0.47 -3.90 10.85
N LYS A 108 -0.20 -4.81 11.79
CA LYS A 108 -1.22 -5.35 12.71
C LYS A 108 -1.84 -4.24 13.56
N GLN A 109 -1.05 -3.31 14.08
CA GLN A 109 -1.56 -2.15 14.81
C GLN A 109 -2.49 -1.31 13.92
N CYS A 110 -2.13 -1.07 12.67
CA CYS A 110 -3.00 -0.33 11.74
C CYS A 110 -4.30 -1.10 11.42
N LEU A 111 -4.24 -2.43 11.30
CA LEU A 111 -5.38 -3.29 10.99
C LEU A 111 -6.45 -3.32 12.09
N THR A 112 -6.11 -3.02 13.35
CA THR A 112 -7.12 -2.90 14.42
C THR A 112 -8.11 -1.76 14.16
N HIS A 113 -7.70 -0.78 13.34
CA HIS A 113 -8.53 0.37 12.93
C HIS A 113 -9.23 0.14 11.59
N PHE A 114 -9.15 -1.06 11.00
CA PHE A 114 -9.81 -1.39 9.75
C PHE A 114 -11.32 -1.16 9.87
N SER A 115 -11.87 -0.32 8.98
CA SER A 115 -13.28 0.05 9.00
C SER A 115 -13.86 -0.11 7.59
N PRO A 116 -14.55 -1.23 7.31
CA PRO A 116 -15.16 -1.44 6.01
C PRO A 116 -16.34 -0.49 5.81
N LYS A 117 -16.45 0.06 4.60
CA LYS A 117 -17.58 0.88 4.17
C LYS A 117 -18.56 0.05 3.35
N PRO A 118 -19.87 0.08 3.65
CA PRO A 118 -20.88 -0.57 2.82
C PRO A 118 -20.82 -0.09 1.37
N SER A 119 -21.14 -0.98 0.44
CA SER A 119 -21.32 -0.68 -0.99
C SER A 119 -20.10 -0.06 -1.70
N THR A 120 -18.92 -0.04 -1.04
CA THR A 120 -17.68 0.48 -1.62
C THR A 120 -16.49 -0.41 -1.26
N ARG A 121 -15.45 -0.37 -2.09
CA ARG A 121 -14.25 -1.17 -1.83
C ARG A 121 -13.53 -0.62 -0.59
N SER A 122 -13.31 -1.52 0.36
CA SER A 122 -12.69 -1.20 1.67
C SER A 122 -11.22 -1.57 1.76
N TYR A 123 -10.74 -2.39 0.84
CA TYR A 123 -9.32 -2.73 0.69
C TYR A 123 -9.02 -3.11 -0.75
N GLY A 124 -7.75 -3.07 -1.13
CA GLY A 124 -7.28 -3.50 -2.45
C GLY A 124 -5.77 -3.54 -2.49
N GLY A 125 -5.20 -3.74 -3.67
CA GLY A 125 -3.76 -3.91 -3.79
C GLY A 125 -3.35 -4.45 -5.15
N SER A 126 -2.11 -4.90 -5.25
CA SER A 126 -1.61 -5.70 -6.37
C SER A 126 -2.50 -6.92 -6.60
N GLN A 127 -2.62 -7.34 -7.86
CA GLN A 127 -3.21 -8.64 -8.16
C GLN A 127 -2.33 -9.72 -7.52
N LEU A 128 -2.97 -10.60 -6.76
CA LEU A 128 -2.34 -11.82 -6.26
C LEU A 128 -2.54 -12.88 -7.35
N GLY A 129 -1.47 -13.58 -7.74
CA GLY A 129 -1.50 -14.62 -8.78
C GLY A 129 -2.55 -15.71 -8.52
N PRO A 130 -2.87 -16.54 -9.54
CA PRO A 130 -3.79 -17.65 -9.36
C PRO A 130 -3.35 -18.56 -8.21
N ILE A 131 -4.34 -19.16 -7.54
CA ILE A 131 -4.14 -20.11 -6.43
C ILE A 131 -3.49 -21.38 -6.98
#